data_AF-A0A6P4ZF80-F1
#
_entry.id   AF-A0A6P4ZF80-F1
#
_cell.length_a   1.000
_cell.length_b   1.000
_cell.length_c   1.000
_cell.angle_alpha   90.00
_cell.angle_beta   90.00
_cell.angle_gamma   90.00
#
_symmetry.space_group_name_H-M   'P 1'
#
loop_
_entity.id
_entity.type
_entity.pdbx_description
1 polymer ?
#
loop_
_entity_poly.entity_id
_entity_poly.type
_entity_poly.pdbx_seq_one_letter_code
_entity_poly.pdbx_strand_id
1 'polypeptide(L)'
;MSQNTRSAPVALAGTEDRRNDIAAGGARRERRQADQTPTIGSVYVRWGRDDCGENANTIYSGVVGSGHYNHQGGVSDYQCLPMEDVKWNNTVAGNQHHSYIYGTEYQLNSADYFSTDNMDHINNPYDYDVPCSVCLASRRSAHVMIPARLSCPEGWSKEYSGYLMSAHHGHQNNKNFICVDGAPELRMGSSANLDGAFLYLVEAQCGSLPCQDGPYVSGYELTCVVCTL
;
A
#
# COMPACT_ATOMS: atom_id res chain seq x y z
N MET A 1 -35.22 47.10 -38.69
CA MET A 1 -34.37 48.31 -38.51
C MET A 1 -34.32 48.57 -37.01
N SER A 2 -33.20 48.55 -36.29
CA SER A 2 -31.80 48.65 -36.66
C SER A 2 -30.95 47.77 -35.74
N GLN A 3 -29.96 47.10 -36.32
CA GLN A 3 -28.77 46.64 -35.61
C GLN A 3 -28.02 47.86 -35.06
N ASN A 4 -27.34 47.72 -33.92
CA ASN A 4 -26.03 48.34 -33.74
C ASN A 4 -25.22 47.63 -32.65
N THR A 5 -24.22 46.91 -33.11
CA THR A 5 -23.04 46.45 -32.37
C THR A 5 -22.13 47.62 -32.02
N ARG A 6 -21.46 47.57 -30.86
CA ARG A 6 -20.19 48.28 -30.53
C ARG A 6 -19.60 47.61 -29.29
N SER A 7 -18.64 46.70 -29.45
CA SER A 7 -17.17 46.93 -29.45
C SER A 7 -16.60 47.14 -28.04
N ALA A 8 -15.75 46.20 -27.61
CA ALA A 8 -14.93 46.27 -26.40
C ALA A 8 -13.79 47.29 -26.53
N PRO A 9 -13.27 47.80 -25.39
CA PRO A 9 -11.88 48.19 -25.28
C PRO A 9 -11.10 47.33 -24.26
N VAL A 10 -9.78 47.33 -24.48
CA VAL A 10 -8.73 46.51 -23.88
C VAL A 10 -8.20 47.12 -22.56
N ALA A 11 -7.80 46.21 -21.67
CA ALA A 11 -6.81 46.25 -20.56
C ALA A 11 -6.66 47.49 -19.65
N LEU A 12 -6.58 47.23 -18.34
CA LEU A 12 -5.51 47.76 -17.49
C LEU A 12 -5.26 46.84 -16.29
N ALA A 13 -4.00 46.46 -16.15
CA ALA A 13 -3.47 45.72 -15.02
C ALA A 13 -3.31 46.63 -13.79
N GLY A 14 -3.46 46.03 -12.61
CA GLY A 14 -2.83 46.51 -11.37
C GLY A 14 -3.78 47.23 -10.41
N THR A 15 -3.97 46.63 -9.25
CA THR A 15 -3.49 47.19 -7.98
C THR A 15 -3.60 46.13 -6.89
N GLU A 16 -2.44 45.58 -6.51
CA GLU A 16 -2.27 44.78 -5.30
C GLU A 16 -2.63 45.64 -4.09
N ASP A 17 -3.67 45.26 -3.34
CA ASP A 17 -3.84 45.78 -1.99
C ASP A 17 -2.96 44.98 -1.02
N ARG A 18 -1.74 45.48 -0.84
CA ARG A 18 -0.86 45.10 0.26
C ARG A 18 -1.32 45.83 1.51
N ARG A 19 -2.03 45.17 2.42
CA ARG A 19 -1.98 45.39 3.88
C ARG A 19 -2.96 44.49 4.63
N ASN A 20 -2.44 43.42 5.24
CA ASN A 20 -2.51 43.19 6.69
C ASN A 20 -2.16 41.73 7.02
N ASP A 21 -0.86 41.43 7.00
CA ASP A 21 -0.31 40.22 7.64
C ASP A 21 0.45 40.63 8.90
N ILE A 22 -0.28 40.90 9.99
CA ILE A 22 0.31 40.95 11.34
C ILE A 22 -0.55 40.08 12.25
N ALA A 23 -0.16 38.81 12.37
CA ALA A 23 -0.55 37.99 13.51
C ALA A 23 0.39 38.33 14.68
N ALA A 24 -0.19 38.65 15.83
CA ALA A 24 0.55 38.78 17.09
C ALA A 24 1.22 37.44 17.43
N GLY A 25 2.54 37.44 17.58
CA GLY A 25 3.32 36.25 17.90
C GLY A 25 4.31 35.81 16.83
N GLY A 26 5.15 36.73 16.34
CA GLY A 26 6.60 36.54 16.15
C GLY A 26 7.19 35.35 15.38
N ALA A 27 6.41 34.49 14.72
CA ALA A 27 6.94 33.42 13.87
C ALA A 27 6.64 33.74 12.40
N ARG A 28 7.69 34.10 11.67
CA ARG A 28 7.65 34.26 10.22
C ARG A 28 7.27 32.90 9.62
N ARG A 29 6.09 32.78 8.99
CA ARG A 29 5.79 31.61 8.16
C ARG A 29 6.78 31.61 7.00
N GLU A 30 7.80 30.77 7.09
CA GLU A 30 8.65 30.44 5.95
C GLU A 30 7.78 29.75 4.90
N ARG A 31 7.38 30.48 3.87
CA ARG A 31 6.94 29.84 2.63
C ARG A 31 8.15 29.08 2.12
N ARG A 32 8.08 27.75 2.10
CA ARG A 32 9.09 26.91 1.44
C ARG A 32 9.31 27.49 0.04
N GLN A 33 10.53 27.90 -0.24
CA GLN A 33 10.94 28.26 -1.58
C GLN A 33 10.84 26.98 -2.41
N ALA A 34 9.91 26.94 -3.36
CA ALA A 34 9.72 25.78 -4.22
C ALA A 34 10.96 25.66 -5.10
N ASP A 35 11.82 24.70 -4.79
CA ASP A 35 12.95 24.37 -5.64
C ASP A 35 12.46 23.54 -6.83
N GLN A 36 12.64 24.13 -8.02
CA GLN A 36 12.86 23.54 -9.35
C GLN A 36 12.05 22.27 -9.73
N THR A 37 10.97 22.46 -10.50
CA THR A 37 10.18 21.44 -11.23
C THR A 37 9.57 20.33 -10.36
N PRO A 38 8.25 20.07 -10.40
CA PRO A 38 7.69 18.93 -9.69
C PRO A 38 8.37 17.64 -10.15
N THR A 39 9.14 17.00 -9.28
CA THR A 39 9.61 15.63 -9.52
C THR A 39 8.38 14.73 -9.47
N ILE A 40 7.93 14.30 -10.65
CA ILE A 40 6.83 13.34 -10.78
C ILE A 40 7.30 12.01 -10.19
N GLY A 41 6.50 11.45 -9.28
CA GLY A 41 6.76 10.16 -8.67
C GLY A 41 5.46 9.54 -8.16
N SER A 42 5.39 8.21 -8.17
CA SER A 42 4.27 7.45 -7.64
C SER A 42 4.76 6.58 -6.48
N VAL A 43 3.93 6.47 -5.45
CA VAL A 43 4.22 5.69 -4.25
C VAL A 43 3.36 4.43 -4.23
N TYR A 44 3.96 3.28 -3.93
CA TYR A 44 3.26 2.03 -3.68
C TYR A 44 3.88 1.31 -2.47
N VAL A 45 3.19 0.30 -1.95
CA VAL A 45 3.72 -0.59 -0.91
C VAL A 45 4.07 -1.93 -1.55
N ARG A 46 5.28 -2.43 -1.29
CA ARG A 46 5.68 -3.79 -1.62
C ARG A 46 5.50 -4.66 -0.38
N TRP A 47 4.54 -5.57 -0.45
CA TRP A 47 4.18 -6.46 0.66
C TRP A 47 5.00 -7.75 0.58
N GLY A 48 5.56 -8.19 1.70
CA GLY A 48 6.42 -9.38 1.78
C GLY A 48 7.90 -9.11 1.48
N ARG A 49 8.33 -7.86 1.34
CA ARG A 49 9.74 -7.48 1.09
C ARG A 49 10.09 -6.20 1.82
N ASP A 50 11.28 -6.15 2.42
CA ASP A 50 11.77 -4.96 3.12
C ASP A 50 12.53 -3.98 2.20
N ASP A 51 12.68 -4.29 0.92
CA ASP A 51 13.27 -3.40 -0.09
C ASP A 51 12.37 -3.23 -1.33
N CYS A 52 12.57 -2.14 -2.08
CA CYS A 52 11.77 -1.82 -3.26
C CYS A 52 12.29 -2.40 -4.58
N GLY A 53 13.41 -3.15 -4.57
CA GLY A 53 14.09 -3.62 -5.76
C GLY A 53 14.81 -2.51 -6.52
N GLU A 54 15.26 -2.82 -7.73
CA GLU A 54 16.12 -1.92 -8.52
C GLU A 54 15.36 -0.76 -9.20
N ASN A 55 14.04 -0.87 -9.36
CA ASN A 55 13.24 0.08 -10.15
C ASN A 55 12.64 1.23 -9.32
N ALA A 56 12.71 1.15 -8.00
CA ALA A 56 12.13 2.14 -7.09
C ALA A 56 13.01 2.34 -5.85
N ASN A 57 12.93 3.52 -5.26
CA ASN A 57 13.68 3.82 -4.04
C ASN A 57 12.84 3.49 -2.82
N THR A 58 13.43 2.80 -1.85
CA THR A 58 12.82 2.60 -0.53
C THR A 58 12.71 3.93 0.22
N ILE A 59 11.48 4.34 0.54
CA ILE A 59 11.22 5.47 1.45
C ILE A 59 11.45 5.01 2.88
N TYR A 60 10.81 3.90 3.26
CA TYR A 60 11.05 3.21 4.52
C TYR A 60 10.61 1.75 4.43
N SER A 61 11.12 0.95 5.37
CA SER A 61 10.80 -0.46 5.52
C SER A 61 10.18 -0.73 6.89
N GLY A 62 9.50 -1.86 7.01
CA GLY A 62 8.70 -2.14 8.19
C GLY A 62 8.11 -3.53 8.22
N VAL A 63 7.09 -3.66 9.06
CA VAL A 63 6.29 -4.88 9.20
C VAL A 63 4.84 -4.57 8.87
N VAL A 64 4.15 -5.54 8.28
CA VAL A 64 2.73 -5.42 7.99
C VAL A 64 1.95 -5.49 9.29
N GLY A 65 1.04 -4.54 9.46
CA GLY A 65 0.08 -4.55 10.55
C GLY A 65 -1.36 -4.33 10.10
N SER A 66 -2.30 -4.91 10.83
CA SER A 66 -3.74 -4.68 10.66
C SER A 66 -4.50 -4.98 11.96
N GLY A 67 -5.82 -4.90 11.95
CA GLY A 67 -6.64 -5.29 13.09
C GLY A 67 -6.65 -6.80 13.30
N HIS A 68 -6.84 -7.24 14.54
CA HIS A 68 -6.93 -8.65 14.92
C HIS A 68 -7.93 -9.43 14.04
N TYR A 69 -7.60 -10.68 13.72
CA TYR A 69 -8.41 -11.53 12.85
C TYR A 69 -9.85 -11.75 13.39
N ASN A 70 -9.99 -11.89 14.71
CA ASN A 70 -11.26 -12.19 15.36
C ASN A 70 -12.00 -10.97 15.95
N HIS A 71 -11.51 -9.75 15.74
CA HIS A 71 -12.24 -8.56 16.18
C HIS A 71 -13.32 -8.20 15.16
N GLN A 72 -14.44 -7.61 15.58
CA GLN A 72 -15.49 -7.18 14.65
C GLN A 72 -15.21 -5.84 13.97
N GLY A 73 -14.16 -5.13 14.40
CA GLY A 73 -13.85 -3.79 13.88
C GLY A 73 -12.44 -3.33 14.22
N GLY A 74 -12.17 -2.04 14.00
CA GLY A 74 -10.88 -1.39 14.26
C GLY A 74 -10.23 -0.90 12.98
N VAL A 75 -9.76 -1.81 12.12
CA VAL A 75 -9.22 -1.51 10.79
C VAL A 75 -9.33 -2.74 9.87
N SER A 76 -9.73 -2.51 8.61
CA SER A 76 -9.77 -3.51 7.52
C SER A 76 -8.50 -3.50 6.67
N ASP A 77 -7.82 -2.37 6.63
CA ASP A 77 -6.67 -2.15 5.76
C ASP A 77 -5.41 -2.76 6.38
N TYR A 78 -4.49 -3.18 5.52
CA TYR A 78 -3.11 -3.47 5.92
C TYR A 78 -2.29 -2.20 5.83
N GLN A 79 -1.38 -2.01 6.80
CA GLN A 79 -0.47 -0.88 6.84
C GLN A 79 0.96 -1.37 6.95
N CYS A 80 1.88 -0.66 6.30
CA CYS A 80 3.31 -0.89 6.49
C CYS A 80 3.81 -0.04 7.65
N LEU A 81 4.07 -0.68 8.80
CA LEU A 81 4.47 0.00 10.03
C LEU A 81 5.99 0.13 10.11
N PRO A 82 6.53 1.35 10.26
CA PRO A 82 7.96 1.52 10.41
C PRO A 82 8.44 0.87 11.72
N MET A 83 9.61 0.22 11.67
CA MET A 83 10.26 -0.33 12.86
C MET A 83 11.27 0.64 13.49
N GLU A 84 11.68 1.67 12.76
CA GLU A 84 12.62 2.68 13.21
C GLU A 84 11.90 4.02 13.47
N ASP A 85 12.47 4.83 14.36
CA ASP A 85 11.97 6.18 14.67
C ASP A 85 10.50 6.27 15.10
N VAL A 86 9.92 5.19 15.64
CA VAL A 86 8.55 5.19 16.19
C VAL A 86 8.42 6.26 17.28
N LYS A 87 7.47 7.20 17.10
CA LYS A 87 7.23 8.30 18.04
C LYS A 87 5.92 8.11 18.78
N TRP A 88 5.92 8.54 20.03
CA TRP A 88 4.77 8.57 20.91
C TRP A 88 4.58 9.99 21.44
N ASN A 89 3.35 10.36 21.77
CA ASN A 89 3.05 11.67 22.36
C ASN A 89 2.43 11.49 23.77
N ASN A 90 1.13 11.77 23.93
CA ASN A 90 0.43 11.67 25.21
C ASN A 90 -0.06 10.23 25.47
N THR A 91 0.83 9.35 25.89
CA THR A 91 0.49 7.94 26.14
C THR A 91 -0.12 7.71 27.51
N VAL A 92 -1.10 6.80 27.57
CA VAL A 92 -1.62 6.21 28.80
C VAL A 92 -1.25 4.73 28.77
N ALA A 93 -0.59 4.25 29.82
CA ALA A 93 -0.14 2.86 29.89
C ALA A 93 -1.33 1.88 29.96
N GLY A 94 -1.15 0.71 29.34
CA GLY A 94 -2.17 -0.35 29.28
C GLY A 94 -3.15 -0.21 28.11
N ASN A 95 -3.98 -1.24 27.94
CA ASN A 95 -4.96 -1.32 26.85
C ASN A 95 -6.22 -0.55 27.20
N GLN A 96 -6.54 0.49 26.41
CA GLN A 96 -7.68 1.37 26.66
C GLN A 96 -8.97 0.93 25.95
N HIS A 97 -9.01 -0.28 25.36
CA HIS A 97 -10.19 -0.83 24.67
C HIS A 97 -10.72 0.01 23.50
N HIS A 98 -9.86 0.78 22.84
CA HIS A 98 -10.18 1.50 21.61
C HIS A 98 -9.96 0.59 20.38
N SER A 99 -9.24 1.06 19.38
CA SER A 99 -8.76 0.24 18.26
C SER A 99 -7.33 -0.25 18.55
N TYR A 100 -6.96 -1.35 17.91
CA TYR A 100 -5.67 -2.00 18.06
C TYR A 100 -5.08 -2.30 16.69
N ILE A 101 -3.76 -2.25 16.60
CA ILE A 101 -3.01 -2.72 15.45
C ILE A 101 -2.10 -3.87 15.91
N TYR A 102 -2.14 -4.97 15.15
CA TYR A 102 -1.41 -6.21 15.39
C TYR A 102 -0.46 -6.44 14.22
N GLY A 103 0.63 -7.17 14.47
CA GLY A 103 1.45 -7.73 13.41
C GLY A 103 0.65 -8.71 12.56
N THR A 104 1.09 -8.91 11.32
CA THR A 104 0.45 -9.82 10.38
C THR A 104 1.32 -11.03 10.11
N GLU A 105 0.75 -12.22 10.25
CA GLU A 105 1.41 -13.50 10.01
C GLU A 105 0.94 -14.13 8.70
N TYR A 106 1.85 -14.84 8.02
CA TYR A 106 1.49 -15.74 6.93
C TYR A 106 0.74 -16.94 7.47
N GLN A 107 -0.44 -17.21 6.92
CA GLN A 107 -1.26 -18.38 7.26
C GLN A 107 -1.39 -19.29 6.04
N LEU A 108 -0.26 -19.85 5.63
CA LEU A 108 -0.11 -20.77 4.50
C LEU A 108 0.57 -22.04 4.94
N ASN A 109 -0.06 -23.19 4.72
CA ASN A 109 0.47 -24.49 5.12
C ASN A 109 1.41 -25.13 4.08
N SER A 110 1.70 -24.44 2.97
CA SER A 110 2.64 -24.92 1.93
C SER A 110 3.60 -23.83 1.46
N ALA A 111 4.84 -24.26 1.26
CA ALA A 111 5.93 -23.53 0.63
C ALA A 111 5.72 -23.27 -0.86
N ASP A 112 4.91 -24.10 -1.53
CA ASP A 112 4.99 -24.29 -2.99
C ASP A 112 4.51 -23.07 -3.80
N TYR A 113 3.82 -22.13 -3.15
CA TYR A 113 3.34 -20.92 -3.81
C TYR A 113 4.45 -19.88 -4.00
N PHE A 114 5.31 -19.70 -2.99
CA PHE A 114 6.34 -18.67 -2.98
C PHE A 114 7.70 -19.21 -3.39
N SER A 115 8.50 -18.39 -4.06
CA SER A 115 9.94 -18.64 -4.11
C SER A 115 10.52 -18.52 -2.69
N THR A 116 11.43 -19.43 -2.37
CA THR A 116 12.16 -19.48 -1.09
C THR A 116 13.53 -18.82 -1.19
N ASP A 117 13.87 -18.21 -2.33
CA ASP A 117 15.20 -17.64 -2.59
C ASP A 117 15.61 -16.56 -1.57
N ASN A 118 14.63 -15.83 -1.01
CA ASN A 118 14.86 -14.74 -0.05
C ASN A 118 14.44 -15.10 1.39
N MET A 119 14.18 -16.37 1.70
CA MET A 119 13.68 -16.81 3.01
C MET A 119 14.77 -17.38 3.94
N ASP A 120 16.06 -17.14 3.68
CA ASP A 120 17.19 -17.59 4.51
C ASP A 120 17.10 -19.08 4.94
N HIS A 121 16.92 -19.97 3.95
CA HIS A 121 16.75 -21.42 4.12
C HIS A 121 15.46 -21.88 4.82
N ILE A 122 14.56 -20.98 5.20
CA ILE A 122 13.21 -21.31 5.64
C ILE A 122 12.38 -21.63 4.40
N ASN A 123 11.74 -22.78 4.39
CA ASN A 123 10.86 -23.17 3.29
C ASN A 123 9.37 -22.96 3.60
N ASN A 124 8.99 -22.83 4.88
CA ASN A 124 7.61 -22.62 5.26
C ASN A 124 7.42 -21.25 5.92
N PRO A 125 6.70 -20.30 5.28
CA PRO A 125 6.48 -18.98 5.85
C PRO A 125 5.41 -18.99 6.96
N TYR A 126 4.71 -20.10 7.21
CA TYR A 126 3.65 -20.20 8.23
C TYR A 126 4.08 -19.61 9.59
N ASP A 127 3.20 -18.78 10.16
CA ASP A 127 3.39 -18.03 11.41
C ASP A 127 4.54 -17.01 11.40
N TYR A 128 5.25 -16.79 10.29
CA TYR A 128 6.21 -15.69 10.21
C TYR A 128 5.52 -14.35 9.95
N ASP A 129 6.04 -13.29 10.58
CA ASP A 129 5.62 -11.92 10.36
C ASP A 129 6.00 -11.47 8.95
N VAL A 130 5.11 -10.70 8.35
CA VAL A 130 5.25 -10.24 6.97
C VAL A 130 6.02 -8.90 6.93
N PRO A 131 7.19 -8.81 6.28
CA PRO A 131 7.87 -7.54 6.07
C PRO A 131 7.18 -6.71 4.98
N CYS A 132 7.48 -5.42 4.93
CA CYS A 132 7.00 -4.53 3.88
C CYS A 132 7.95 -3.36 3.65
N SER A 133 7.81 -2.73 2.49
CA SER A 133 8.51 -1.50 2.14
C SER A 133 7.60 -0.54 1.39
N VAL A 134 7.76 0.75 1.65
CA VAL A 134 7.07 1.82 0.94
C VAL A 134 8.03 2.40 -0.08
N CYS A 135 7.60 2.41 -1.34
CA CYS A 135 8.47 2.58 -2.50
C CYS A 135 8.11 3.82 -3.29
N LEU A 136 9.13 4.61 -3.65
CA LEU A 136 9.01 5.74 -4.57
C LEU A 136 9.50 5.34 -5.96
N ALA A 137 8.57 5.16 -6.88
CA ALA A 137 8.87 4.98 -8.29
C ALA A 137 9.09 6.36 -8.94
N SER A 138 10.36 6.70 -9.15
CA SER A 138 10.76 8.01 -9.67
C SER A 138 10.39 8.16 -11.14
N ARG A 139 9.95 9.36 -11.54
CA ARG A 139 9.51 9.66 -12.92
C ARG A 139 8.31 8.83 -13.38
N ARG A 140 7.56 8.24 -12.44
CA ARG A 140 6.30 7.54 -12.66
C ARG A 140 5.14 8.38 -12.19
N SER A 141 4.11 8.46 -13.02
CA SER A 141 2.94 9.31 -12.83
C SER A 141 1.80 8.63 -12.09
N ALA A 142 1.75 7.30 -12.12
CA ALA A 142 0.72 6.50 -11.48
C ALA A 142 1.24 5.11 -11.11
N HIS A 143 0.51 4.43 -10.23
CA HIS A 143 0.67 3.00 -9.97
C HIS A 143 -0.70 2.31 -9.92
N VAL A 144 -0.69 1.00 -10.12
CA VAL A 144 -1.88 0.15 -9.99
C VAL A 144 -1.48 -1.26 -9.57
N MET A 145 -2.28 -1.88 -8.69
CA MET A 145 -2.25 -3.31 -8.43
C MET A 145 -3.33 -3.99 -9.26
N ILE A 146 -2.94 -5.00 -10.04
CA ILE A 146 -3.85 -5.73 -10.94
C ILE A 146 -3.94 -7.19 -10.45
N PRO A 147 -5.09 -7.61 -9.91
CA PRO A 147 -5.35 -9.00 -9.57
C PRO A 147 -5.38 -9.92 -10.80
N ALA A 148 -5.13 -11.21 -10.58
CA ALA A 148 -5.15 -12.29 -11.57
C ALA A 148 -4.21 -12.06 -12.77
N ARG A 149 -3.10 -11.34 -12.55
CA ARG A 149 -2.08 -11.09 -13.58
C ARG A 149 -0.67 -11.18 -12.99
N LEU A 150 0.26 -11.63 -13.82
CA LEU A 150 1.70 -11.62 -13.52
C LEU A 150 2.47 -10.58 -14.35
N SER A 151 1.82 -9.87 -15.26
CA SER A 151 2.44 -8.90 -16.17
C SER A 151 1.62 -7.63 -16.30
N CYS A 152 2.34 -6.52 -16.49
CA CYS A 152 1.74 -5.20 -16.65
C CYS A 152 1.20 -4.99 -18.07
N PRO A 153 0.22 -4.09 -18.26
CA PRO A 153 -0.22 -3.66 -19.58
C PRO A 153 0.93 -3.03 -20.38
N GLU A 154 0.77 -2.96 -21.70
CA GLU A 154 1.72 -2.26 -22.56
C GLU A 154 1.90 -0.80 -22.11
N GLY A 155 3.16 -0.33 -22.10
CA GLY A 155 3.53 1.01 -21.63
C GLY A 155 3.68 1.15 -20.11
N TRP A 156 3.26 0.15 -19.33
CA TRP A 156 3.47 0.12 -17.87
C TRP A 156 4.71 -0.71 -17.52
N SER A 157 5.41 -0.31 -16.47
CA SER A 157 6.52 -1.08 -15.91
C SER A 157 6.08 -1.91 -14.73
N LYS A 158 6.64 -3.12 -14.64
CA LYS A 158 6.44 -4.01 -13.51
C LYS A 158 7.37 -3.63 -12.38
N GLU A 159 6.80 -3.40 -11.21
CA GLU A 159 7.57 -3.27 -9.97
C GLU A 159 7.78 -4.65 -9.34
N TYR A 160 6.70 -5.42 -9.14
CA TYR A 160 6.78 -6.81 -8.71
C TYR A 160 5.48 -7.58 -9.04
N SER A 161 5.51 -8.90 -8.88
CA SER A 161 4.34 -9.78 -9.00
C SER A 161 4.39 -10.86 -7.93
N GLY A 162 3.23 -11.43 -7.62
CA GLY A 162 3.10 -12.52 -6.66
C GLY A 162 1.65 -12.96 -6.51
N TYR A 163 1.17 -13.06 -5.27
CA TYR A 163 -0.17 -13.58 -4.97
C TYR A 163 -1.05 -12.58 -4.25
N LEU A 164 -2.33 -12.59 -4.62
CA LEU A 164 -3.35 -11.83 -3.94
C LEU A 164 -3.66 -12.51 -2.61
N MET A 165 -3.58 -11.74 -1.52
CA MET A 165 -3.78 -12.25 -0.17
C MET A 165 -4.71 -11.35 0.64
N SER A 166 -5.43 -11.96 1.58
CA SER A 166 -6.32 -11.27 2.53
C SER A 166 -6.58 -12.14 3.76
N ALA A 167 -7.49 -11.73 4.65
CA ALA A 167 -7.93 -12.58 5.77
C ALA A 167 -8.78 -13.76 5.28
N HIS A 168 -8.84 -14.80 6.11
CA HIS A 168 -9.72 -15.95 5.88
C HIS A 168 -11.19 -15.51 5.82
N HIS A 169 -11.95 -16.08 4.89
CA HIS A 169 -13.35 -15.73 4.62
C HIS A 169 -14.29 -15.91 5.83
N GLY A 170 -13.91 -16.76 6.80
CA GLY A 170 -14.67 -17.00 8.03
C GLY A 170 -14.35 -16.04 9.19
N HIS A 171 -13.42 -15.10 9.03
CA HIS A 171 -13.04 -14.17 10.09
C HIS A 171 -14.07 -13.05 10.28
N GLN A 172 -14.15 -12.53 11.51
CA GLN A 172 -15.15 -11.52 11.89
C GLN A 172 -14.85 -10.14 11.30
N ASN A 173 -13.58 -9.87 10.98
CA ASN A 173 -13.13 -8.63 10.34
C ASN A 173 -12.80 -8.90 8.87
N ASN A 174 -13.41 -8.16 7.95
CA ASN A 174 -13.01 -8.19 6.55
C ASN A 174 -11.71 -7.42 6.35
N LYS A 175 -10.85 -7.91 5.45
CA LYS A 175 -9.58 -7.25 5.08
C LYS A 175 -9.53 -6.91 3.61
N ASN A 176 -8.80 -5.84 3.30
CA ASN A 176 -8.52 -5.49 1.90
C ASN A 176 -7.63 -6.56 1.25
N PHE A 177 -7.76 -6.72 -0.06
CA PHE A 177 -6.83 -7.53 -0.82
C PHE A 177 -5.51 -6.77 -1.03
N ILE A 178 -4.38 -7.42 -0.77
CA ILE A 178 -3.05 -6.92 -1.07
C ILE A 178 -2.30 -7.89 -1.98
N CYS A 179 -1.33 -7.35 -2.73
CA CYS A 179 -0.46 -8.16 -3.56
C CYS A 179 0.84 -8.44 -2.81
N VAL A 180 1.03 -9.67 -2.35
CA VAL A 180 2.27 -10.10 -1.68
C VAL A 180 3.26 -10.58 -2.73
N ASP A 181 4.51 -10.17 -2.60
CA ASP A 181 5.60 -10.55 -3.50
C ASP A 181 5.74 -12.07 -3.61
N GLY A 182 5.94 -12.56 -4.84
CA GLY A 182 6.11 -13.98 -5.12
C GLY A 182 7.42 -14.57 -4.60
N ALA A 183 8.40 -13.73 -4.27
CA ALA A 183 9.66 -14.14 -3.64
C ALA A 183 9.87 -13.34 -2.35
N PRO A 184 9.03 -13.56 -1.31
CA PRO A 184 9.04 -12.73 -0.12
C PRO A 184 10.22 -13.06 0.81
N GLU A 185 10.49 -12.12 1.70
CA GLU A 185 11.35 -12.27 2.87
C GLU A 185 10.51 -12.53 4.12
N LEU A 186 11.16 -13.02 5.17
CA LEU A 186 10.54 -13.28 6.46
C LEU A 186 11.23 -12.46 7.54
N ARG A 187 10.48 -12.02 8.57
CA ARG A 187 11.12 -11.43 9.74
C ARG A 187 11.80 -12.54 10.56
N MET A 188 13.12 -12.52 10.62
CA MET A 188 13.86 -13.55 11.36
C MET A 188 13.47 -13.58 12.84
N GLY A 189 13.29 -14.80 13.37
CA GLY A 189 12.91 -15.02 14.77
C GLY A 189 11.45 -14.72 15.11
N SER A 190 10.56 -14.62 14.11
CA SER A 190 9.14 -14.33 14.30
C SER A 190 8.21 -15.53 14.10
N SER A 191 8.69 -16.78 14.16
CA SER A 191 7.90 -17.97 13.80
C SER A 191 6.91 -18.44 14.88
N ALA A 192 6.57 -17.57 15.83
CA ALA A 192 5.69 -17.92 16.93
C ALA A 192 4.27 -17.59 16.52
N ASN A 193 3.33 -18.50 16.78
CA ASN A 193 1.92 -18.18 16.60
C ASN A 193 1.47 -17.14 17.64
N LEU A 194 1.28 -15.91 17.21
CA LEU A 194 0.85 -14.76 18.02
C LEU A 194 -0.58 -14.31 17.73
N ASP A 195 -1.27 -14.98 16.80
CA ASP A 195 -2.68 -14.79 16.47
C ASP A 195 -3.07 -13.32 16.22
N GLY A 196 -2.32 -12.62 15.36
CA GLY A 196 -2.52 -11.19 15.09
C GLY A 196 -3.54 -10.89 13.98
N ALA A 197 -3.07 -10.18 12.96
CA ALA A 197 -3.70 -10.19 11.64
C ALA A 197 -3.12 -11.34 10.82
N PHE A 198 -3.84 -11.78 9.79
CA PHE A 198 -3.44 -12.95 9.01
C PHE A 198 -3.55 -12.72 7.52
N LEU A 199 -2.64 -13.34 6.77
CA LEU A 199 -2.67 -13.41 5.31
C LEU A 199 -2.83 -14.84 4.81
N TYR A 200 -3.94 -15.07 4.12
CA TYR A 200 -4.28 -16.28 3.39
C TYR A 200 -4.28 -15.99 1.89
N LEU A 201 -4.01 -17.01 1.08
CA LEU A 201 -4.18 -16.94 -0.38
C LEU A 201 -5.65 -16.70 -0.72
N VAL A 202 -5.89 -15.90 -1.75
CA VAL A 202 -7.23 -15.64 -2.27
C VAL A 202 -7.50 -16.58 -3.42
N GLU A 203 -8.53 -17.40 -3.29
CA GLU A 203 -8.98 -18.30 -4.33
C GLU A 203 -10.10 -17.67 -5.17
N ALA A 204 -10.11 -17.95 -6.47
CA ALA A 204 -11.24 -17.63 -7.32
C ALA A 204 -12.44 -18.51 -6.95
N GLN A 205 -13.61 -17.91 -6.73
CA GLN A 205 -14.86 -18.65 -6.52
C GLN A 205 -15.82 -18.39 -7.68
N CYS A 206 -16.16 -19.43 -8.43
CA CYS A 206 -17.08 -19.32 -9.56
C CYS A 206 -18.51 -18.99 -9.13
N GLY A 207 -19.24 -18.34 -10.02
CA GLY A 207 -20.60 -17.87 -9.79
C GLY A 207 -20.85 -16.65 -10.67
N SER A 208 -20.93 -15.47 -10.06
CA SER A 208 -20.85 -14.21 -10.81
C SER A 208 -19.46 -13.96 -11.40
N LEU A 209 -18.42 -14.62 -10.87
CA LEU A 209 -17.11 -14.71 -11.51
C LEU A 209 -17.18 -15.75 -12.64
N PRO A 210 -16.88 -15.37 -13.91
CA PRO A 210 -17.06 -16.24 -15.05
C PRO A 210 -15.96 -17.31 -15.14
N CYS A 211 -16.35 -18.58 -15.10
CA CYS A 211 -15.42 -19.72 -15.18
C CYS A 211 -15.67 -20.69 -16.33
N GLN A 212 -16.93 -21.03 -16.62
CA GLN A 212 -17.24 -22.05 -17.64
C GLN A 212 -16.74 -21.66 -19.05
N ASP A 213 -16.93 -20.38 -19.41
CA ASP A 213 -16.44 -19.78 -20.65
C ASP A 213 -15.54 -18.55 -20.36
N GLY A 214 -14.98 -18.50 -19.14
CA GLY A 214 -14.21 -17.36 -18.65
C GLY A 214 -12.76 -17.72 -18.33
N PRO A 215 -11.94 -16.72 -17.98
CA PRO A 215 -10.51 -16.94 -17.70
C PRO A 215 -10.24 -17.47 -16.28
N TYR A 216 -11.25 -17.54 -15.41
CA TYR A 216 -11.10 -17.97 -14.02
C TYR A 216 -11.41 -19.45 -13.84
N VAL A 217 -10.75 -20.08 -12.87
CA VAL A 217 -10.99 -21.48 -12.48
C VAL A 217 -11.30 -21.50 -10.98
N SER A 218 -12.38 -22.16 -10.57
CA SER A 218 -12.76 -22.20 -9.15
C SER A 218 -11.66 -22.88 -8.33
N GLY A 219 -11.37 -22.33 -7.16
CA GLY A 219 -10.37 -22.84 -6.22
C GLY A 219 -8.94 -22.55 -6.62
N TYR A 220 -8.67 -21.80 -7.70
CA TYR A 220 -7.31 -21.43 -8.07
C TYR A 220 -6.91 -20.15 -7.35
N GLU A 221 -5.70 -20.14 -6.79
CA GLU A 221 -5.12 -19.00 -6.10
C GLU A 221 -4.81 -17.87 -7.09
N LEU A 222 -5.30 -16.68 -6.77
CA LEU A 222 -5.16 -15.52 -7.63
C LEU A 222 -3.77 -14.91 -7.48
N THR A 223 -3.09 -14.77 -8.61
CA THR A 223 -1.86 -13.99 -8.71
C THR A 223 -2.16 -12.49 -8.71
N CYS A 224 -1.12 -11.67 -8.65
CA CYS A 224 -1.23 -10.22 -8.77
C CYS A 224 0.07 -9.60 -9.29
N VAL A 225 -0.03 -8.39 -9.81
CA VAL A 225 1.11 -7.60 -10.26
C VAL A 225 0.92 -6.14 -9.85
N VAL A 226 2.00 -5.49 -9.41
CA VAL A 226 2.05 -4.05 -9.17
C VAL A 226 2.82 -3.38 -10.29
N CYS A 227 2.20 -2.38 -10.89
CA CYS A 227 2.66 -1.70 -12.08
C CYS A 227 2.74 -0.19 -11.87
N THR A 228 3.66 0.47 -12.55
CA THR A 228 3.78 1.93 -12.61
C THR A 228 3.80 2.45 -14.05
N LEU A 229 3.38 3.71 -14.24
CA LEU A 229 3.36 4.39 -15.53
C LEU A 229 4.38 5.52 -15.58
#